data_AF-A0A660T221-F1
#
_entry.id   AF-A0A660T221-F1
#
_cell.length_a   1.000
_cell.length_b   1.000
_cell.length_c   1.000
_cell.angle_alpha   90.00
_cell.angle_beta   90.00
_cell.angle_gamma   90.00
#
_symmetry.space_group_name_H-M   'P 1'
#
loop_
_entity.id
_entity.type
_entity.pdbx_description
1 polymer ?
#
loop_
_entity_poly.entity_id
_entity_poly.type
_entity_poly.pdbx_seq_one_letter_code
_entity_poly.pdbx_strand_id
1 'polypeptide(L)'
;MKKQLFLIVFIFSVTSFLFSDSPLTSTPFYKAYSEINIIKEARVKGTLNLEMAEYLSSGSVSLDLKAALINALSWDIDGKNNSELYKYYLGLKYGVSVVDIQVSRLLPHEVFSLGYLQAMDNYFNVTDSLNLLELAMEDLDNRLSVNLVYV
;
A
#
# COMPACT_ATOMS: atom_id res chain seq x y z
N MET A 1 -3.80 36.35 -37.83
CA MET A 1 -4.59 36.41 -36.58
C MET A 1 -5.52 35.21 -36.39
N LYS A 2 -6.57 34.98 -37.20
CA LYS A 2 -7.52 33.86 -36.99
C LYS A 2 -6.89 32.44 -37.07
N LYS A 3 -5.92 32.22 -37.97
CA LYS A 3 -5.20 30.94 -38.10
C LYS A 3 -4.24 30.65 -36.93
N GLN A 4 -3.66 31.70 -36.33
CA GLN A 4 -2.79 31.59 -35.15
C GLN A 4 -3.62 31.27 -33.90
N LEU A 5 -4.84 31.81 -33.80
CA LEU A 5 -5.77 31.48 -32.72
C LEU A 5 -6.20 30.01 -32.76
N PHE A 6 -6.43 29.45 -33.96
CA PHE A 6 -6.74 28.03 -34.15
C PHE A 6 -5.58 27.11 -33.72
N LEU A 7 -4.34 27.50 -34.01
CA LEU A 7 -3.15 26.75 -33.60
C LEU A 7 -3.00 26.70 -32.08
N ILE A 8 -3.27 27.82 -31.39
CA ILE A 8 -3.19 27.90 -29.93
C ILE A 8 -4.29 27.04 -29.29
N VAL A 9 -5.53 27.11 -29.80
CA VAL A 9 -6.64 26.26 -29.31
C VAL A 9 -6.34 24.78 -29.54
N PHE A 10 -5.76 24.42 -30.69
CA PHE A 10 -5.36 23.04 -30.96
C PHE A 10 -4.29 22.54 -29.96
N ILE A 11 -3.27 23.36 -29.66
CA ILE A 11 -2.21 23.00 -28.69
C ILE A 11 -2.77 22.79 -27.27
N PHE A 12 -3.72 23.60 -26.82
CA PHE A 12 -4.34 23.43 -25.50
C PHE A 12 -5.26 22.20 -25.41
N SER A 13 -5.89 21.80 -26.51
CA SER A 13 -6.76 20.62 -26.58
C SER A 13 -6.02 19.27 -26.56
N VAL A 14 -4.69 19.26 -26.73
CA VAL A 14 -3.86 18.03 -26.67
C VAL A 14 -3.20 17.84 -25.30
N THR A 15 -3.65 18.55 -24.27
CA THR A 15 -3.21 18.28 -22.90
C THR A 15 -3.87 16.97 -22.44
N SER A 16 -3.17 15.86 -22.68
CA SER A 16 -3.53 14.55 -22.12
C SER A 16 -3.71 14.68 -20.62
N PHE A 17 -4.76 14.07 -20.07
CA PHE A 17 -4.90 13.89 -18.63
C PHE A 17 -3.64 13.17 -18.12
N LEU A 18 -2.73 13.92 -17.51
CA LEU A 18 -1.67 13.34 -16.72
C LEU A 18 -2.36 12.84 -15.46
N PHE A 19 -2.62 11.54 -15.38
CA PHE A 19 -3.01 10.92 -14.14
C PHE A 19 -1.90 11.22 -13.13
N SER A 20 -2.22 12.01 -12.12
CA SER A 20 -1.32 12.20 -10.99
C SER A 20 -1.12 10.83 -10.38
N ASP A 21 0.12 10.37 -10.36
CA ASP A 21 0.49 9.19 -9.60
C ASP A 21 0.27 9.53 -8.11
N SER A 22 -0.33 8.60 -7.36
CA SER A 22 -0.73 8.89 -5.97
C SER A 22 0.51 9.01 -5.08
N PRO A 23 0.42 9.71 -3.92
CA PRO A 23 1.49 9.71 -2.95
C PRO A 23 1.89 8.31 -2.49
N LEU A 24 0.98 7.33 -2.56
CA LEU A 24 1.19 5.93 -2.20
C LEU A 24 2.39 5.30 -2.92
N THR A 25 2.48 5.60 -4.22
CA THR A 25 3.43 5.04 -5.19
C THR A 25 4.55 6.02 -5.52
N SER A 26 4.27 7.33 -5.46
CA SER A 26 5.21 8.41 -5.80
C SER A 26 6.08 8.89 -4.64
N THR A 27 5.68 8.65 -3.40
CA THR A 27 6.44 9.09 -2.22
C THR A 27 7.22 7.91 -1.63
N PRO A 28 8.56 7.87 -1.77
CA PRO A 28 9.39 6.83 -1.19
C PRO A 28 9.59 7.08 0.32
N PHE A 29 8.48 7.06 1.08
CA PHE A 29 8.43 7.30 2.52
C PHE A 29 9.39 6.38 3.29
N TYR A 30 9.62 5.15 2.81
CA TYR A 30 10.58 4.23 3.42
C TYR A 30 11.99 4.82 3.58
N LYS A 31 12.37 5.82 2.78
CA LYS A 31 13.71 6.45 2.84
C LYS A 31 14.00 7.07 4.21
N ALA A 32 12.98 7.57 4.90
CA ALA A 32 13.13 8.12 6.26
C ALA A 32 13.55 7.04 7.28
N TYR A 33 13.32 5.76 6.96
CA TYR A 33 13.64 4.61 7.80
C TYR A 33 14.69 3.70 7.17
N SER A 34 15.44 4.24 6.20
CA SER A 34 16.38 3.46 5.39
C SER A 34 17.51 2.84 6.18
N GLU A 35 17.72 3.21 7.46
CA GLU A 35 18.72 2.58 8.33
C GLU A 35 18.26 1.28 8.99
N ILE A 36 16.96 0.98 8.98
CA ILE A 36 16.40 -0.22 9.62
C ILE A 36 16.59 -1.43 8.69
N ASN A 37 17.23 -2.48 9.19
CA ASN A 37 17.64 -3.64 8.39
C ASN A 37 16.48 -4.31 7.64
N ILE A 38 15.35 -4.54 8.30
CA ILE A 38 14.20 -5.20 7.66
C ILE A 38 13.61 -4.36 6.50
N ILE A 39 13.71 -3.04 6.59
CA ILE A 39 13.25 -2.10 5.55
C ILE A 39 14.26 -2.09 4.39
N LYS A 40 15.57 -2.13 4.69
CA LYS A 40 16.61 -2.33 3.66
C LYS A 40 16.38 -3.64 2.90
N GLU A 41 16.08 -4.72 3.61
CA GLU A 41 15.82 -6.03 2.99
C GLU A 41 14.55 -6.00 2.12
N ALA A 42 13.45 -5.42 2.62
CA ALA A 42 12.21 -5.29 1.86
C ALA A 42 12.44 -4.56 0.53
N ARG A 43 13.24 -3.50 0.56
CA ARG A 43 13.63 -2.75 -0.65
C ARG A 43 14.42 -3.60 -1.65
N VAL A 44 15.35 -4.42 -1.16
CA VAL A 44 16.19 -5.26 -2.03
C VAL A 44 15.40 -6.42 -2.62
N LYS A 45 14.53 -7.04 -1.83
CA LYS A 45 13.75 -8.21 -2.26
C LYS A 45 12.54 -7.86 -3.10
N GLY A 46 11.80 -6.81 -2.73
CA GLY A 46 10.53 -6.45 -3.36
C GLY A 46 9.37 -7.43 -3.13
N THR A 47 9.63 -8.54 -2.42
CA THR A 47 8.67 -9.59 -2.09
C THR A 47 8.67 -9.86 -0.59
N LEU A 48 7.47 -10.00 -0.02
CA LEU A 48 7.25 -10.27 1.39
C LEU A 48 7.79 -11.66 1.77
N ASN A 49 8.62 -11.70 2.81
CA ASN A 49 9.11 -12.95 3.41
C ASN A 49 8.43 -13.19 4.77
N LEU A 50 8.75 -14.32 5.43
CA LEU A 50 8.17 -14.66 6.73
C LEU A 50 8.49 -13.63 7.84
N GLU A 51 9.75 -13.21 7.96
CA GLU A 51 10.19 -12.23 8.97
C GLU A 51 9.45 -10.88 8.79
N MET A 52 9.27 -10.44 7.55
CA MET A 52 8.51 -9.24 7.21
C MET A 52 7.03 -9.39 7.57
N ALA A 53 6.42 -10.54 7.31
CA ALA A 53 5.04 -10.81 7.70
C ALA A 53 4.86 -10.81 9.23
N GLU A 54 5.79 -11.42 9.96
CA GLU A 54 5.83 -11.37 11.44
C GLU A 54 5.98 -9.93 11.95
N TYR A 55 6.83 -9.13 11.30
CA TYR A 55 7.01 -7.72 11.62
C TYR A 55 5.72 -6.91 11.42
N LEU A 56 5.01 -7.14 10.31
CA LEU A 56 3.72 -6.50 10.02
C LEU A 56 2.64 -6.90 11.04
N SER A 57 2.64 -8.15 11.51
CA SER A 57 1.69 -8.65 12.49
C SER A 57 2.04 -8.37 13.95
N SER A 58 3.24 -7.86 14.23
CA SER A 58 3.68 -7.57 15.60
C SER A 58 3.00 -6.33 16.18
N GLY A 59 2.40 -6.48 17.37
CA GLY A 59 1.82 -5.35 18.12
C GLY A 59 2.87 -4.38 18.70
N SER A 60 4.14 -4.78 18.77
CA SER A 60 5.22 -3.90 19.26
C SER A 60 5.77 -2.96 18.18
N VAL A 61 5.41 -3.19 16.91
CA VAL A 61 5.85 -2.39 15.77
C VAL A 61 4.81 -1.31 15.48
N SER A 62 5.26 -0.07 15.39
CA SER A 62 4.40 1.08 15.07
C SER A 62 3.91 1.06 13.62
N LEU A 63 2.76 1.70 13.36
CA LEU A 63 2.12 1.70 12.04
C LEU A 63 2.98 2.36 10.95
N ASP A 64 3.72 3.41 11.30
CA ASP A 64 4.63 4.09 10.38
C ASP A 64 5.76 3.16 9.91
N LEU A 65 6.30 2.32 10.79
CA LEU A 65 7.29 1.32 10.43
C LEU A 65 6.72 0.20 9.54
N LYS A 66 5.47 -0.19 9.77
CA LYS A 66 4.75 -1.15 8.90
C LYS A 66 4.52 -0.56 7.51
N ALA A 67 4.05 0.69 7.46
CA ALA A 67 3.88 1.45 6.23
C ALA A 67 5.21 1.61 5.47
N ALA A 68 6.30 1.92 6.18
CA ALA A 68 7.63 2.04 5.58
C ALA A 68 8.13 0.71 5.00
N LEU A 69 7.90 -0.42 5.68
CA LEU A 69 8.23 -1.74 5.15
C LEU A 69 7.44 -2.03 3.85
N ILE A 70 6.12 -1.79 3.85
CA ILE A 70 5.26 -2.02 2.69
C ILE A 70 5.64 -1.12 1.52
N ASN A 71 5.90 0.17 1.79
CA ASN A 71 6.38 1.12 0.78
C ASN A 71 7.76 0.71 0.22
N ALA A 72 8.63 0.13 1.04
CA ALA A 72 9.94 -0.38 0.60
C ALA A 72 9.81 -1.58 -0.34
N LEU A 73 8.81 -2.46 -0.14
CA LEU A 73 8.54 -3.56 -1.08
C LEU A 73 8.22 -3.06 -2.49
N SER A 74 7.75 -1.80 -2.61
CA SER A 74 7.34 -1.15 -3.86
C SER A 74 6.18 -1.85 -4.55
N TRP A 75 5.59 -1.17 -5.53
CA TRP A 75 4.62 -1.73 -6.46
C TRP A 75 5.31 -2.11 -7.78
N ASP A 76 4.57 -2.74 -8.69
CA ASP A 76 4.99 -3.03 -10.07
C ASP A 76 3.78 -2.83 -11.01
N ILE A 77 4.01 -2.43 -12.25
CA ILE A 77 2.94 -2.23 -13.24
C ILE A 77 2.24 -3.54 -13.62
N ASP A 78 2.98 -4.65 -13.58
CA ASP A 78 2.44 -6.00 -13.81
C ASP A 78 1.74 -6.55 -12.55
N GLY A 79 1.73 -5.78 -11.46
CA GLY A 79 1.18 -6.15 -10.18
C GLY A 79 2.13 -6.98 -9.32
N LYS A 80 1.73 -7.19 -8.06
CA LYS A 80 2.45 -8.01 -7.07
C LYS A 80 1.48 -8.93 -6.32
N ASN A 81 2.02 -9.80 -5.48
CA ASN A 81 1.27 -10.77 -4.68
C ASN A 81 1.64 -10.73 -3.20
N ASN A 82 2.17 -9.62 -2.69
CA ASN A 82 2.59 -9.51 -1.31
C ASN A 82 1.42 -9.57 -0.33
N SER A 83 0.24 -9.09 -0.71
CA SER A 83 -1.01 -9.23 0.05
C SER A 83 -1.44 -10.69 0.16
N GLU A 84 -1.21 -11.50 -0.89
CA GLU A 84 -1.52 -12.92 -0.86
C GLU A 84 -0.57 -13.68 0.06
N LEU A 85 0.74 -13.39 -0.04
CA LEU A 85 1.75 -13.93 0.88
C LEU A 85 1.43 -13.59 2.35
N TYR A 86 0.95 -12.37 2.59
CA TYR A 86 0.54 -11.96 3.93
C TYR A 86 -0.72 -12.69 4.40
N LYS A 87 -1.71 -12.92 3.53
CA LYS A 87 -2.88 -13.75 3.86
C LYS A 87 -2.47 -15.18 4.20
N TYR A 88 -1.51 -15.78 3.50
CA TYR A 88 -0.95 -17.09 3.87
C TYR A 88 -0.37 -17.07 5.29
N TYR A 89 0.42 -16.06 5.62
CA TYR A 89 0.95 -15.89 6.97
C TYR A 89 -0.16 -15.76 8.02
N LEU A 90 -1.18 -14.92 7.78
CA LEU A 90 -2.31 -14.74 8.70
C LEU A 90 -3.09 -16.05 8.89
N GLY A 91 -3.29 -16.83 7.82
CA GLY A 91 -3.92 -18.15 7.91
C GLY A 91 -3.15 -19.08 8.85
N LEU A 92 -1.83 -19.13 8.72
CA LEU A 92 -0.96 -19.89 9.63
C LEU A 92 -1.04 -19.38 11.07
N LYS A 93 -0.99 -18.05 11.28
CA LYS A 93 -1.04 -17.42 12.60
C LYS A 93 -2.35 -17.72 13.33
N TYR A 94 -3.48 -17.70 12.63
CA TYR A 94 -4.81 -17.90 13.19
C TYR A 94 -5.32 -19.35 13.09
N GLY A 95 -4.55 -20.25 12.48
CA GLY A 95 -4.93 -21.66 12.33
C GLY A 95 -6.13 -21.87 11.41
N VAL A 96 -6.29 -21.04 10.38
CA VAL A 96 -7.41 -21.09 9.42
C VAL A 96 -6.89 -21.14 7.98
N SER A 97 -7.71 -21.64 7.06
CA SER A 97 -7.40 -21.54 5.63
C SER A 97 -7.42 -20.08 5.18
N VAL A 98 -6.62 -19.74 4.16
CA VAL A 98 -6.56 -18.39 3.58
C VAL A 98 -7.93 -17.90 3.11
N VAL A 99 -8.75 -18.80 2.56
CA VAL A 99 -10.11 -18.48 2.09
C VAL A 99 -11.10 -18.24 3.23
N ASP A 100 -10.78 -18.69 4.44
CA ASP A 100 -11.65 -18.62 5.63
C ASP A 100 -11.23 -17.47 6.57
N ILE A 101 -10.23 -16.67 6.20
CA ILE A 101 -9.79 -15.52 7.00
C ILE A 101 -10.92 -14.49 7.05
N GLN A 102 -11.46 -14.29 8.24
CA GLN A 102 -12.44 -13.25 8.51
C GLN A 102 -11.72 -11.99 8.99
N VAL A 103 -11.90 -10.87 8.28
CA VAL A 103 -11.28 -9.58 8.62
C VAL A 103 -11.59 -9.16 10.07
N SER A 104 -12.80 -9.46 10.56
CA SER A 104 -13.23 -9.19 11.94
C SER A 104 -12.43 -9.91 13.03
N ARG A 105 -11.59 -10.89 12.67
CA ARG A 105 -10.71 -11.61 13.61
C ARG A 105 -9.28 -11.09 13.61
N LEU A 106 -8.93 -10.24 12.64
CA LEU A 106 -7.60 -9.66 12.51
C LEU A 106 -7.44 -8.49 13.47
N LEU A 107 -6.21 -8.23 13.91
CA LEU A 107 -5.91 -7.02 14.67
C LEU A 107 -5.97 -5.80 13.74
N PRO A 108 -6.34 -4.60 14.22
CA PRO A 108 -6.47 -3.42 13.37
C PRO A 108 -5.21 -3.09 12.54
N HIS A 109 -4.01 -3.26 13.10
CA HIS A 109 -2.76 -3.06 12.35
C HIS A 109 -2.48 -4.13 11.29
N GLU A 110 -3.08 -5.32 11.42
CA GLU A 110 -2.99 -6.36 10.40
C GLU A 110 -3.95 -6.08 9.26
N VAL A 111 -5.16 -5.60 9.57
CA VAL A 111 -6.10 -5.10 8.57
C VAL A 111 -5.46 -3.94 7.79
N PHE A 112 -4.85 -2.98 8.48
CA PHE A 112 -4.09 -1.90 7.85
C PHE A 112 -2.99 -2.43 6.91
N SER A 113 -2.16 -3.36 7.39
CA SER A 113 -1.06 -3.92 6.61
C SER A 113 -1.56 -4.69 5.39
N LEU A 114 -2.65 -5.44 5.54
CA LEU A 114 -3.27 -6.19 4.43
C LEU A 114 -3.85 -5.24 3.38
N GLY A 115 -4.60 -4.22 3.79
CA GLY A 115 -5.13 -3.20 2.89
C GLY A 115 -4.02 -2.51 2.12
N TYR A 116 -3.00 -1.99 2.80
CA TYR A 116 -1.90 -1.30 2.12
C TYR A 116 -1.16 -2.24 1.14
N LEU A 117 -0.90 -3.50 1.52
CA LEU A 117 -0.34 -4.47 0.58
C LEU A 117 -1.23 -4.71 -0.64
N GLN A 118 -2.56 -4.76 -0.49
CA GLN A 118 -3.49 -4.90 -1.62
C GLN A 118 -3.43 -3.69 -2.56
N ALA A 119 -3.37 -2.47 -2.04
CA ALA A 119 -3.19 -1.29 -2.88
C ALA A 119 -1.84 -1.30 -3.61
N MET A 120 -0.77 -1.81 -2.99
CA MET A 120 0.54 -1.92 -3.65
C MET A 120 0.61 -3.07 -4.67
N ASP A 121 -0.17 -4.13 -4.48
CA ASP A 121 -0.27 -5.26 -5.40
C ASP A 121 -1.10 -4.92 -6.65
N ASN A 122 -2.17 -4.15 -6.50
CA ASN A 122 -3.03 -3.72 -7.59
C ASN A 122 -3.47 -2.26 -7.44
N TYR A 123 -2.53 -1.35 -7.69
CA TYR A 123 -2.75 0.09 -7.60
C TYR A 123 -3.87 0.61 -8.51
N PHE A 124 -4.16 -0.08 -9.61
CA PHE A 124 -5.23 0.31 -10.53
C PHE A 124 -6.64 -0.06 -10.03
N ASN A 125 -6.76 -0.93 -9.01
CA ASN A 125 -8.04 -1.30 -8.40
C ASN A 125 -7.91 -1.42 -6.88
N VAL A 126 -8.14 -0.30 -6.20
CA VAL A 126 -7.94 -0.17 -4.75
C VAL A 126 -9.21 -0.29 -3.92
N THR A 127 -10.37 -0.56 -4.50
CA THR A 127 -11.66 -0.54 -3.78
C THR A 127 -11.65 -1.43 -2.52
N ASP A 128 -11.23 -2.69 -2.67
CA ASP A 128 -11.18 -3.63 -1.54
C ASP A 128 -10.12 -3.21 -0.51
N SER A 129 -8.99 -2.68 -0.99
CA SER A 129 -7.95 -2.13 -0.11
C SER A 129 -8.47 -0.96 0.72
N LEU A 130 -9.18 -0.02 0.10
CA LEU A 130 -9.74 1.15 0.78
C LEU A 130 -10.73 0.71 1.85
N ASN A 131 -11.61 -0.24 1.55
CA ASN A 131 -12.54 -0.80 2.54
C ASN A 131 -11.79 -1.38 3.76
N LEU A 132 -10.69 -2.11 3.55
CA LEU A 132 -9.88 -2.62 4.66
C LEU A 132 -9.22 -1.49 5.45
N LEU A 133 -8.71 -0.46 4.77
CA LEU A 133 -8.07 0.67 5.42
C LEU A 133 -9.06 1.50 6.23
N GLU A 134 -10.29 1.70 5.75
CA GLU A 134 -11.38 2.32 6.51
C GLU A 134 -11.69 1.53 7.78
N LEU A 135 -11.86 0.21 7.66
CA LEU A 135 -12.08 -0.68 8.82
C LEU A 135 -10.93 -0.60 9.83
N ALA A 136 -9.69 -0.55 9.36
CA ALA A 136 -8.54 -0.37 10.24
C ALA A 136 -8.54 1.01 10.92
N MET A 137 -9.00 2.07 10.24
CA MET A 137 -9.02 3.44 10.77
C MET A 137 -10.02 3.64 11.90
N GLU A 138 -11.19 3.01 11.83
CA GLU A 138 -12.23 3.11 12.87
C GLU A 138 -11.67 2.72 14.25
N ASP A 139 -10.74 1.76 14.27
CA ASP A 139 -10.14 1.22 15.50
C ASP A 139 -8.78 1.84 15.88
N LEU A 140 -8.14 2.61 14.99
CA LEU A 140 -6.76 3.11 15.15
C LEU A 140 -6.64 4.59 15.57
N ASP A 141 -7.75 5.24 15.90
CA ASP A 141 -7.81 6.59 16.50
C ASP A 141 -7.12 7.68 15.62
N ASN A 142 -7.58 7.80 14.36
CA ASN A 142 -7.26 8.88 13.41
C ASN A 142 -5.76 9.21 13.19
N ARG A 143 -4.89 8.21 13.16
CA ARG A 143 -3.45 8.42 12.89
C ARG A 143 -3.15 8.72 11.42
N LEU A 144 -2.33 9.74 11.20
CA LEU A 144 -1.92 10.37 9.93
C LEU A 144 -1.53 9.40 8.78
N SER A 145 -1.08 8.19 9.10
CA SER A 145 -0.62 7.19 8.14
C SER A 145 -1.67 6.73 7.15
N VAL A 146 -2.96 6.89 7.44
CA VAL A 146 -4.03 6.43 6.53
C VAL A 146 -4.45 7.47 5.49
N ASN A 147 -4.24 8.77 5.76
CA ASN A 147 -4.46 9.82 4.77
C ASN A 147 -3.48 9.76 3.59
N LEU A 148 -2.38 9.00 3.68
CA LEU A 148 -1.45 8.80 2.58
C LEU A 148 -2.02 7.89 1.47
N VAL A 149 -3.06 7.12 1.75
CA VAL A 149 -3.71 6.21 0.78
C VAL A 149 -4.93 6.85 0.10
N TYR A 150 -5.52 7.87 0.72
CA TYR A 150 -6.62 8.67 0.17
C TYR A 150 -6.09 9.92 -0.57
N VAL A 151 -5.59 9.77 -1.80
CA VAL A 151 -5.43 10.91 -2.73
C VAL A 151 -5.78 10.49 -4.14
#